data_AF-B9TH74-F1
#
_entry.id   AF-B9TH74-F1
#
_cell.length_a   1.000
_cell.length_b   1.000
_cell.length_c   1.000
_cell.angle_alpha   90.00
_cell.angle_beta   90.00
_cell.angle_gamma   90.00
#
_symmetry.space_group_name_H-M   'P 1'
#
loop_
_entity.id
_entity.type
_entity.pdbx_description
1 polymer ?
#
loop_
_entity_poly.entity_id
_entity_poly.type
_entity_poly.pdbx_seq_one_letter_code
_entity_poly.pdbx_strand_id
1 'polypeptide(L)'
;MPGTIVDIKTKVGDKVNAGDGVLVIEAMKMENEIQAPKSGRRKPAFLFVLMKLILASSSPYRRELLERLQLPFSTVSPEVDETPLPSETPNQTALRLAQAKARKVAEAHPDALVIGCDQVATLDGLQLGKPLTHDNAVKQLSLMRGRIVNFHSAMCLYNPKTNHMQAEDVVYEVKFRALSDSQIENYLVREQPYHCAGSAKSEGLGIALIEWMRGDDPNALIGLPLIRLISMLEKEGVTVI
;
A
#
# COMPACT_ATOMS: atom_id res chain seq x y z
N MET A 1 -3.03 -14.09 -20.31
CA MET A 1 -4.14 -14.81 -19.64
C MET A 1 -3.64 -15.18 -18.26
N PRO A 2 -4.25 -14.69 -17.16
CA PRO A 2 -3.83 -15.06 -15.81
C PRO A 2 -4.16 -16.53 -15.55
N GLY A 3 -3.20 -17.29 -15.04
CA GLY A 3 -3.36 -18.72 -14.72
C GLY A 3 -2.04 -19.38 -14.32
N THR A 4 -2.10 -20.66 -13.96
CA THR A 4 -0.94 -21.45 -13.54
C THR A 4 -0.35 -22.14 -14.76
N ILE A 5 0.97 -22.09 -14.93
CA ILE A 5 1.63 -22.82 -16.00
C ILE A 5 1.73 -24.28 -15.59
N VAL A 6 1.10 -25.14 -16.38
CA VAL A 6 1.08 -26.59 -16.14
C VAL A 6 2.07 -27.33 -17.03
N ASP A 7 2.45 -26.74 -18.18
CA ASP A 7 3.43 -27.33 -19.09
C ASP A 7 4.18 -26.26 -19.91
N ILE A 8 5.45 -26.51 -20.22
CA ILE A 8 6.30 -25.68 -21.08
C ILE A 8 6.81 -26.54 -22.24
N LYS A 9 6.25 -26.33 -23.43
CA LYS A 9 6.52 -27.17 -24.61
C LYS A 9 7.82 -26.86 -25.35
N THR A 10 8.44 -25.71 -25.09
CA THR A 10 9.64 -25.23 -25.80
C THR A 10 10.67 -24.69 -24.81
N LYS A 11 11.97 -24.80 -25.10
CA LYS A 11 13.08 -24.29 -24.26
C LYS A 11 13.58 -22.94 -24.77
N VAL A 12 14.19 -22.15 -23.88
CA VAL A 12 14.82 -20.87 -24.28
C VAL A 12 15.92 -21.18 -25.30
N GLY A 13 15.91 -20.46 -26.41
CA GLY A 13 16.81 -20.70 -27.55
C GLY A 13 16.20 -21.54 -28.68
N ASP A 14 15.12 -22.28 -28.43
CA ASP A 14 14.44 -23.07 -29.46
C ASP A 14 13.89 -22.17 -30.57
N LYS A 15 13.95 -22.65 -31.81
CA LYS A 15 13.23 -22.02 -32.94
C LYS A 15 11.78 -22.48 -32.88
N VAL A 16 10.87 -21.52 -32.96
CA VAL A 16 9.41 -21.73 -33.02
C VAL A 16 8.85 -20.99 -34.24
N ASN A 17 7.83 -21.55 -34.86
CA ASN A 17 7.05 -20.93 -35.93
C ASN A 17 5.80 -20.26 -35.35
N ALA A 18 5.24 -19.30 -36.09
CA ALA A 18 3.94 -18.74 -35.74
C ALA A 18 2.88 -19.85 -35.65
N GLY A 19 2.14 -19.90 -34.55
CA GLY A 19 1.14 -20.94 -34.26
C GLY A 19 1.67 -22.14 -33.46
N ASP A 20 2.99 -22.29 -33.28
CA ASP A 20 3.55 -23.37 -32.46
C ASP A 20 3.15 -23.20 -30.99
N GLY A 21 2.79 -24.30 -30.33
CA GLY A 21 2.54 -24.32 -28.89
C GLY A 21 3.79 -24.02 -28.07
N VAL A 22 3.73 -22.99 -27.22
CA VAL A 22 4.88 -22.56 -26.40
C VAL A 22 4.77 -23.05 -24.96
N LEU A 23 3.58 -22.95 -24.37
CA LEU A 23 3.28 -23.34 -22.99
C LEU A 23 1.78 -23.57 -22.81
N VAL A 24 1.40 -24.25 -21.74
CA VAL A 24 0.00 -24.48 -21.35
C VAL A 24 -0.27 -23.77 -20.02
N ILE A 25 -1.33 -22.97 -19.99
CA ILE A 25 -1.80 -22.27 -18.79
C ILE A 25 -3.15 -22.86 -18.38
N GLU A 26 -3.26 -23.32 -17.14
CA GLU A 26 -4.54 -23.59 -16.51
C GLU A 26 -5.14 -22.30 -15.95
N ALA A 27 -6.32 -21.93 -16.42
CA ALA A 27 -7.11 -20.81 -15.94
C ALA A 27 -8.58 -21.20 -15.87
N MET A 28 -9.26 -20.88 -14.76
CA MET A 28 -10.69 -21.19 -14.57
C MET A 28 -11.04 -22.68 -14.79
N LYS A 29 -10.18 -23.60 -14.33
CA LYS A 29 -10.29 -25.07 -14.52
C LYS A 29 -10.24 -25.53 -15.99
N MET A 30 -9.69 -24.71 -16.88
CA MET A 30 -9.45 -25.06 -18.28
C MET A 30 -7.99 -24.85 -18.65
N GLU A 31 -7.43 -25.83 -19.35
CA GLU A 31 -6.09 -25.72 -19.95
C GLU A 31 -6.17 -24.97 -21.27
N ASN A 32 -5.36 -23.91 -21.39
CA ASN A 32 -5.24 -23.10 -22.59
C ASN A 32 -3.81 -23.15 -23.09
N GLU A 33 -3.64 -23.61 -24.32
CA GLU A 33 -2.35 -23.61 -24.98
C GLU A 33 -2.04 -22.23 -25.56
N ILE A 34 -0.91 -21.66 -25.14
CA ILE A 34 -0.42 -20.39 -25.65
C ILE A 34 0.49 -20.66 -26.83
N GLN A 35 0.12 -20.11 -27.98
CA GLN A 35 0.84 -20.25 -29.24
C GLN A 35 1.79 -19.09 -29.50
N ALA A 36 2.86 -19.34 -30.25
CA ALA A 36 3.80 -18.32 -30.68
C ALA A 36 3.11 -17.35 -31.67
N PRO A 37 3.08 -16.04 -31.40
CA PRO A 37 2.42 -15.08 -32.29
C PRO A 37 3.21 -14.82 -33.58
N LYS A 38 4.49 -15.21 -33.62
CA LYS A 38 5.37 -15.05 -34.77
C LYS A 38 6.50 -16.06 -34.72
N SER A 39 7.05 -16.40 -35.88
CA SER A 39 8.25 -17.24 -35.97
C SER A 39 9.46 -16.51 -35.39
N GLY A 40 10.34 -17.24 -34.71
CA GLY A 40 11.54 -16.68 -34.09
C GLY A 40 12.26 -17.66 -33.18
N ARG A 41 13.16 -17.14 -32.35
CA ARG A 41 13.74 -17.90 -31.24
C ARG A 41 13.03 -17.56 -29.94
N ARG A 42 12.75 -18.58 -29.13
CA ARG A 42 12.22 -18.39 -27.78
C ARG A 42 13.24 -17.61 -26.96
N LYS A 43 12.93 -16.34 -26.67
CA LYS A 43 13.65 -15.55 -25.67
C LYS A 43 13.27 -16.05 -24.27
N PRO A 44 14.06 -15.76 -23.22
CA PRO A 44 13.55 -15.91 -21.86
C PRO A 44 12.21 -15.17 -21.77
N ALA A 45 11.13 -15.92 -21.60
CA ALA A 45 9.84 -15.33 -21.32
C ALA A 45 9.93 -14.82 -19.88
N PHE A 46 9.73 -13.52 -19.68
CA PHE A 46 9.38 -13.00 -18.35
C PHE A 46 8.03 -13.58 -18.01
N LEU A 47 8.07 -14.69 -17.28
CA LEU A 47 6.92 -15.53 -17.02
C LEU A 47 6.23 -14.98 -15.79
N PHE A 48 5.27 -14.08 -16.00
CA PHE A 48 4.38 -13.62 -14.94
C PHE A 48 3.46 -14.78 -14.54
N VAL A 49 3.92 -15.66 -13.64
CA VAL A 49 3.00 -16.39 -12.76
C VAL A 49 2.43 -15.32 -11.84
N LEU A 50 1.28 -14.82 -12.22
CA LEU A 50 0.72 -13.62 -11.63
C LEU A 50 0.05 -14.01 -10.30
N MET A 51 0.85 -14.13 -9.24
CA MET A 51 0.37 -14.24 -7.87
C MET A 51 -0.63 -13.12 -7.65
N LYS A 52 -1.86 -13.47 -7.26
CA LYS A 52 -2.93 -12.48 -7.06
C LYS A 52 -2.47 -11.50 -6.00
N LEU A 53 -2.54 -10.21 -6.29
CA LEU A 53 -2.21 -9.16 -5.35
C LEU A 53 -3.51 -8.57 -4.78
N ILE A 54 -3.60 -8.46 -3.47
CA ILE A 54 -4.75 -7.87 -2.78
C ILE A 54 -4.28 -6.74 -1.88
N LEU A 55 -4.93 -5.58 -1.97
CA LEU A 55 -4.81 -4.50 -1.00
C LEU A 55 -5.90 -4.65 0.06
N ALA A 56 -5.51 -4.98 1.29
CA ALA A 56 -6.39 -5.05 2.45
C ALA A 56 -6.66 -3.64 3.01
N SER A 57 -7.37 -2.81 2.25
CA SER A 57 -7.72 -1.45 2.65
C SER A 57 -8.98 -0.94 1.96
N SER A 58 -9.76 -0.14 2.68
CA SER A 58 -10.85 0.69 2.14
C SER A 58 -10.40 2.10 1.72
N SER A 59 -9.13 2.46 1.92
CA SER A 59 -8.62 3.80 1.62
C SER A 59 -8.51 4.03 0.11
N PRO A 60 -9.21 5.05 -0.46
CA PRO A 60 -9.07 5.38 -1.88
C PRO A 60 -7.65 5.84 -2.22
N TYR A 61 -6.99 6.58 -1.31
CA TYR A 61 -5.63 7.07 -1.54
C TYR A 61 -4.60 5.92 -1.64
N ARG A 62 -4.73 4.89 -0.80
CA ARG A 62 -3.81 3.73 -0.87
C ARG A 62 -4.02 2.92 -2.15
N ARG A 63 -5.26 2.84 -2.63
CA ARG A 63 -5.59 2.24 -3.92
C ARG A 63 -4.93 3.02 -5.06
N GLU A 64 -5.13 4.34 -5.10
CA GLU A 64 -4.53 5.22 -6.12
C GLU A 64 -2.99 5.14 -6.14
N LEU A 65 -2.36 5.03 -4.96
CA LEU A 65 -0.91 4.81 -4.88
C LEU A 65 -0.51 3.47 -5.49
N LEU A 66 -1.22 2.39 -5.17
CA LEU A 66 -0.87 1.05 -5.66
C LEU A 66 -1.07 0.93 -7.18
N GLU A 67 -2.03 1.66 -7.75
CA GLU A 67 -2.25 1.74 -9.22
C GLU A 67 -1.02 2.25 -9.97
N ARG A 68 -0.14 3.04 -9.33
CA ARG A 68 1.12 3.50 -9.93
C ARG A 68 2.08 2.37 -10.31
N LEU A 69 1.98 1.22 -9.65
CA LEU A 69 2.81 0.04 -9.95
C LEU A 69 2.36 -0.67 -11.23
N GLN A 70 1.18 -0.33 -11.78
CA GLN A 70 0.62 -0.96 -12.99
C GLN A 70 0.50 -2.50 -12.89
N LEU A 71 0.48 -3.03 -11.67
CA LEU A 71 0.19 -4.42 -11.39
C LEU A 71 -1.33 -4.61 -11.27
N PRO A 72 -1.91 -5.70 -11.80
CA PRO A 72 -3.30 -6.02 -11.52
C PRO A 72 -3.45 -6.46 -10.05
N PHE A 73 -4.38 -5.82 -9.34
CA PHE A 73 -4.71 -6.14 -7.96
C PHE A 73 -6.22 -5.98 -7.71
N SER A 74 -6.69 -6.50 -6.59
CA SER A 74 -8.03 -6.22 -6.06
C SER A 74 -7.96 -5.58 -4.67
N THR A 75 -8.99 -4.83 -4.29
CA THR A 75 -9.10 -4.24 -2.95
C THR A 75 -10.13 -5.01 -2.13
N VAL A 76 -9.82 -5.29 -0.87
CA VAL A 76 -10.77 -5.84 0.10
C VAL A 76 -10.69 -5.01 1.37
N SER A 77 -11.83 -4.53 1.87
CA SER A 77 -11.88 -3.83 3.15
C SER A 77 -11.74 -4.82 4.30
N PRO A 78 -10.72 -4.71 5.17
CA PRO A 78 -10.59 -5.56 6.33
C PRO A 78 -11.53 -5.07 7.45
N GLU A 79 -12.31 -5.96 8.03
CA GLU A 79 -13.05 -5.69 9.27
C GLU A 79 -12.19 -6.09 10.46
N VAL A 80 -11.49 -5.11 11.05
CA VAL A 80 -10.64 -5.30 12.24
C VAL A 80 -10.93 -4.24 13.29
N ASP A 81 -10.75 -4.59 14.57
CA ASP A 81 -10.75 -3.61 15.66
C ASP A 81 -9.45 -2.80 15.62
N GLU A 82 -9.58 -1.50 15.34
CA GLU A 82 -8.46 -0.57 15.23
C GLU A 82 -8.05 0.06 16.57
N THR A 83 -8.71 -0.32 17.68
CA THR A 83 -8.40 0.22 19.00
C THR A 83 -6.94 -0.09 19.38
N PRO A 84 -6.14 0.92 19.77
CA PRO A 84 -4.79 0.69 20.29
C PRO A 84 -4.84 -0.20 21.54
N LEU A 85 -3.92 -1.18 21.64
CA LEU A 85 -3.83 -2.00 22.85
C LEU A 85 -3.12 -1.22 23.97
N PRO A 86 -3.36 -1.57 25.25
CA PRO A 86 -2.64 -0.97 26.36
C PRO A 86 -1.11 -1.08 26.17
N SER A 87 -0.42 0.05 26.38
CA SER A 87 1.05 0.15 26.30
C SER A 87 1.68 -0.04 24.91
N GLU A 88 0.90 -0.06 23.83
CA GLU A 88 1.47 -0.01 22.49
C GLU A 88 2.10 1.37 22.23
N THR A 89 3.33 1.35 21.69
CA THR A 89 3.85 2.54 21.03
C THR A 89 3.11 2.78 19.71
N PRO A 90 3.06 4.02 19.20
CA PRO A 90 2.41 4.33 17.92
C PRO A 90 2.89 3.46 16.74
N ASN A 91 4.20 3.19 16.68
CA ASN A 91 4.81 2.25 15.72
C ASN A 91 4.26 0.83 15.87
N GLN A 92 4.14 0.34 17.11
CA GLN A 92 3.61 -1.00 17.39
C GLN A 92 2.15 -1.12 17.01
N THR A 93 1.33 -0.11 17.32
CA THR A 93 -0.08 -0.05 16.89
C THR A 93 -0.19 -0.10 15.37
N ALA A 94 0.56 0.75 14.65
CA ALA A 94 0.53 0.78 13.19
C ALA A 94 0.93 -0.60 12.60
N LEU A 95 2.03 -1.20 13.08
CA LEU A 95 2.50 -2.51 12.61
C LEU A 95 1.49 -3.62 12.89
N ARG A 96 0.95 -3.69 14.11
CA ARG A 96 -0.06 -4.69 14.47
C ARG A 96 -1.28 -4.56 13.58
N LEU A 97 -1.80 -3.34 13.39
CA LEU A 97 -3.00 -3.11 12.58
C LEU A 97 -2.75 -3.45 11.11
N ALA A 98 -1.60 -3.08 10.54
CA ALA A 98 -1.24 -3.47 9.17
C ALA A 98 -1.25 -5.00 9.02
N GLN A 99 -0.61 -5.73 9.94
CA GLN A 99 -0.53 -7.19 9.93
C GLN A 99 -1.91 -7.85 10.14
N ALA A 100 -2.71 -7.34 11.08
CA ALA A 100 -4.04 -7.86 11.37
C ALA A 100 -4.97 -7.72 10.14
N LYS A 101 -4.92 -6.58 9.45
CA LYS A 101 -5.67 -6.32 8.21
C LYS A 101 -5.31 -7.32 7.11
N ALA A 102 -4.02 -7.55 6.89
CA ALA A 102 -3.56 -8.51 5.89
C ALA A 102 -3.98 -9.95 6.23
N ARG A 103 -3.78 -10.37 7.47
CA ARG A 103 -4.17 -11.72 7.93
C ARG A 103 -5.67 -11.94 7.78
N LYS A 104 -6.49 -10.95 8.15
CA LYS A 104 -7.94 -11.06 8.08
C LYS A 104 -8.43 -11.30 6.65
N VAL A 105 -7.90 -10.54 5.69
CA VAL A 105 -8.25 -10.72 4.27
C VAL A 105 -7.71 -12.05 3.72
N ALA A 106 -6.53 -12.47 4.14
CA ALA A 106 -5.91 -13.71 3.68
C ALA A 106 -6.68 -14.98 4.08
N GLU A 107 -7.51 -14.96 5.13
CA GLU A 107 -8.40 -16.07 5.52
C GLU A 107 -9.28 -16.54 4.34
N ALA A 108 -9.75 -15.60 3.51
CA ALA A 108 -10.59 -15.89 2.33
C ALA A 108 -9.79 -15.99 1.02
N HIS A 109 -8.48 -15.72 1.05
CA HIS A 109 -7.63 -15.62 -0.13
C HIS A 109 -6.26 -16.32 0.07
N PRO A 110 -6.25 -17.65 0.28
CA PRO A 110 -5.02 -18.41 0.60
C PRO A 110 -3.98 -18.47 -0.53
N ASP A 111 -4.36 -18.09 -1.75
CA ASP A 111 -3.49 -18.08 -2.94
C ASP A 111 -3.06 -16.68 -3.39
N ALA A 112 -3.24 -15.66 -2.54
CA ALA A 112 -2.93 -14.27 -2.87
C ALA A 112 -1.86 -13.68 -1.94
N LEU A 113 -1.01 -12.80 -2.49
CA LEU A 113 -0.24 -11.86 -1.67
C LEU A 113 -1.17 -10.76 -1.18
N VAL A 114 -1.15 -10.51 0.12
CA VAL A 114 -2.02 -9.52 0.76
C VAL A 114 -1.19 -8.39 1.35
N ILE A 115 -1.41 -7.18 0.86
CA ILE A 115 -0.82 -5.94 1.36
C ILE A 115 -1.71 -5.40 2.47
N GLY A 116 -1.20 -5.38 3.70
CA GLY A 116 -1.82 -4.70 4.83
C GLY A 116 -1.12 -3.38 5.13
N CYS A 117 -1.86 -2.39 5.58
CA CYS A 117 -1.34 -1.05 5.83
C CYS A 117 -2.12 -0.32 6.92
N ASP A 118 -1.40 0.41 7.75
CA ASP A 118 -1.97 1.28 8.77
C ASP A 118 -1.07 2.50 8.98
N GLN A 119 -1.61 3.56 9.58
CA GLN A 119 -0.85 4.79 9.76
C GLN A 119 -1.27 5.49 11.03
N VAL A 120 -0.28 5.82 11.86
CA VAL A 120 -0.47 6.54 13.12
C VAL A 120 0.33 7.84 13.08
N ALA A 121 -0.34 8.97 13.26
CA ALA A 121 0.31 10.26 13.41
C ALA A 121 0.61 10.54 14.89
N THR A 122 1.75 11.16 15.17
CA THR A 122 2.16 11.51 16.54
C THR A 122 2.75 12.91 16.61
N LEU A 123 2.54 13.55 17.76
CA LEU A 123 3.13 14.83 18.10
C LEU A 123 3.73 14.71 19.51
N ASP A 124 5.05 14.88 19.62
CA ASP A 124 5.80 14.67 20.86
C ASP A 124 5.48 13.32 21.54
N GLY A 125 5.33 12.26 20.72
CA GLY A 125 5.00 10.91 21.18
C GLY A 125 3.51 10.66 21.46
N LEU A 126 2.67 11.69 21.45
CA LEU A 126 1.22 11.55 21.63
C LEU A 126 0.52 11.24 20.31
N GLN A 127 -0.29 10.19 20.29
CA GLN A 127 -1.04 9.79 19.11
C GLN A 127 -2.12 10.83 18.74
N LEU A 128 -2.16 11.18 17.46
CA LEU A 128 -3.14 12.07 16.85
C LEU A 128 -4.18 11.22 16.11
N GLY A 129 -5.41 11.22 16.62
CA GLY A 129 -6.55 10.59 15.95
C GLY A 129 -7.18 11.47 14.88
N LYS A 130 -8.28 10.98 14.31
CA LYS A 130 -9.17 11.77 13.43
C LYS A 130 -9.92 12.80 14.30
N PRO A 131 -10.00 14.08 13.90
CA PRO A 131 -10.67 15.10 14.70
C PRO A 131 -12.19 14.93 14.72
N LEU A 132 -12.79 14.35 13.66
CA LEU A 132 -14.22 14.11 13.43
C LEU A 132 -15.09 15.38 13.33
N THR A 133 -14.76 16.45 14.04
CA THR A 133 -15.49 17.71 14.05
C THR A 133 -14.59 18.89 13.72
N HIS A 134 -15.20 20.00 13.31
CA HIS A 134 -14.48 21.23 13.02
C HIS A 134 -13.69 21.74 14.24
N ASP A 135 -14.34 21.88 15.39
CA ASP A 135 -13.71 22.38 16.63
C ASP A 135 -12.53 21.53 17.08
N ASN A 136 -12.62 20.21 16.93
CA ASN A 136 -11.50 19.31 17.23
C ASN A 136 -10.35 19.48 16.24
N ALA A 137 -10.66 19.74 14.97
CA ALA A 137 -9.65 20.00 13.95
C ALA A 137 -8.93 21.33 14.20
N VAL A 138 -9.66 22.37 14.63
CA VAL A 138 -9.07 23.65 15.07
C VAL A 138 -8.10 23.43 16.23
N LYS A 139 -8.50 22.68 17.27
CA LYS A 139 -7.63 22.35 18.40
C LYS A 139 -6.39 21.56 17.96
N GLN A 140 -6.57 20.58 17.08
CA GLN A 140 -5.48 19.74 16.59
C GLN A 140 -4.47 20.55 15.76
N LEU A 141 -4.92 21.33 14.77
CA LEU A 141 -4.06 22.24 13.99
C LEU A 141 -3.40 23.30 14.86
N SER A 142 -4.12 23.80 15.87
CA SER A 142 -3.57 24.75 16.83
C SER A 142 -2.42 24.16 17.62
N LEU A 143 -2.53 22.90 18.02
CA LEU A 143 -1.49 22.17 18.74
C LEU A 143 -0.27 21.85 17.86
N MET A 144 -0.48 21.56 16.57
CA MET A 144 0.58 21.17 15.63
C MET A 144 1.32 22.36 15.00
N ARG A 145 0.73 23.56 14.98
CA ARG A 145 1.35 24.74 14.34
C ARG A 145 2.80 24.93 14.80
N GLY A 146 3.71 25.13 13.85
CA GLY A 146 5.13 25.34 14.12
C GLY A 146 5.88 24.10 14.63
N ARG A 147 5.27 22.91 14.67
CA ARG A 147 5.86 21.69 15.25
C ARG A 147 6.01 20.59 14.20
N ILE A 148 6.74 19.55 14.59
CA ILE A 148 6.98 18.38 13.75
C ILE A 148 6.00 17.29 14.18
N VAL A 149 5.26 16.78 13.20
CA VAL A 149 4.39 15.61 13.36
C VAL A 149 5.08 14.43 12.68
N ASN A 150 5.16 13.30 13.38
CA ASN A 150 5.70 12.05 12.83
C ASN A 150 4.55 11.16 12.39
N PHE A 151 4.58 10.70 11.15
CA PHE A 151 3.66 9.73 10.61
C PHE A 151 4.34 8.36 10.54
N HIS A 152 3.87 7.42 11.34
CA HIS A 152 4.28 6.02 11.33
C HIS A 152 3.42 5.28 10.32
N SER A 153 3.90 5.13 9.09
CA SER A 153 3.20 4.44 8.02
C SER A 153 3.69 3.00 7.94
N ALA A 154 2.99 2.13 8.67
CA ALA A 154 3.28 0.72 8.69
C ALA A 154 2.63 0.00 7.51
N MET A 155 3.39 -0.93 6.93
CA MET A 155 2.88 -1.83 5.91
C MET A 155 3.38 -3.25 6.15
N CYS A 156 2.66 -4.19 5.56
CA CYS A 156 3.09 -5.58 5.50
C CYS A 156 2.70 -6.21 4.17
N LEU A 157 3.44 -7.24 3.78
CA LEU A 157 3.13 -8.13 2.68
C LEU A 157 3.03 -9.55 3.27
N TYR A 158 1.85 -10.13 3.19
CA TYR A 158 1.57 -11.46 3.71
C TYR A 158 1.39 -12.46 2.58
N ASN A 159 2.12 -13.57 2.64
CA ASN A 159 1.95 -14.73 1.79
C ASN A 159 1.34 -15.88 2.63
N PRO A 160 0.02 -16.10 2.58
CA PRO A 160 -0.64 -17.17 3.33
C PRO A 160 -0.20 -18.57 2.91
N LYS A 161 0.24 -18.76 1.65
CA LYS A 161 0.70 -20.06 1.13
C LYS A 161 2.00 -20.52 1.79
N THR A 162 2.91 -19.59 2.09
CA THR A 162 4.18 -19.86 2.78
C THR A 162 4.13 -19.50 4.27
N ASN A 163 3.02 -18.91 4.73
CA ASN A 163 2.87 -18.28 6.04
C ASN A 163 3.98 -17.24 6.34
N HIS A 164 4.53 -16.61 5.30
CA HIS A 164 5.57 -15.61 5.42
C HIS A 164 4.95 -14.21 5.50
N MET A 165 5.40 -13.42 6.48
CA MET A 165 4.97 -12.04 6.67
C MET A 165 6.19 -11.13 6.69
N GLN A 166 6.23 -10.19 5.76
CA GLN A 166 7.16 -9.07 5.77
C GLN A 166 6.42 -7.86 6.34
N ALA A 167 7.00 -7.12 7.28
CA ALA A 167 6.36 -5.94 7.87
C ALA A 167 7.40 -4.88 8.24
N GLU A 168 7.14 -3.62 7.90
CA GLU A 168 8.01 -2.49 8.17
C GLU A 168 7.19 -1.24 8.53
N ASP A 169 7.72 -0.41 9.42
CA ASP A 169 7.23 0.94 9.68
C ASP A 169 8.14 1.94 8.98
N VAL A 170 7.55 2.82 8.17
CA VAL A 170 8.27 3.91 7.51
C VAL A 170 7.81 5.22 8.13
N VAL A 171 8.74 5.86 8.85
CA VAL A 171 8.46 7.13 9.51
C VAL A 171 8.65 8.28 8.53
N TYR A 172 7.70 9.20 8.54
CA TYR A 172 7.73 10.42 7.75
C TYR A 172 7.50 11.65 8.63
N GLU A 173 8.42 12.61 8.60
CA GLU A 173 8.37 13.82 9.42
C GLU A 173 7.79 14.99 8.62
N VAL A 174 6.83 15.69 9.22
CA VAL A 174 6.20 16.87 8.61
C VAL A 174 6.28 18.04 9.57
N LYS A 175 6.98 19.09 9.16
CA LYS A 175 7.00 20.36 9.88
C LYS A 175 5.84 21.23 9.42
N PHE A 176 4.97 21.58 10.34
CA PHE A 176 3.92 22.56 10.13
C PHE A 176 4.48 23.98 10.27
N ARG A 177 3.96 24.90 9.45
CA ARG A 177 4.23 26.33 9.56
C ARG A 177 3.70 26.89 10.88
N ALA A 178 4.22 28.04 11.30
CA ALA A 178 3.62 28.83 12.36
C ALA A 178 2.31 29.49 11.88
N LEU A 179 1.21 28.73 11.90
CA LEU A 179 -0.09 29.16 11.40
C LEU A 179 -0.78 30.16 12.33
N SER A 180 -1.43 31.17 11.77
CA SER A 180 -2.41 31.99 12.50
C SER A 180 -3.74 31.26 12.62
N ASP A 181 -4.58 31.70 13.57
CA ASP A 181 -5.93 31.15 13.75
C ASP A 181 -6.78 31.33 12.48
N SER A 182 -6.65 32.49 11.82
CA SER A 182 -7.34 32.76 10.56
C SER A 182 -6.90 31.83 9.42
N GLN A 183 -5.62 31.44 9.36
CA GLN A 183 -5.15 30.47 8.37
C GLN A 183 -5.72 29.07 8.63
N ILE A 184 -5.79 28.67 9.90
CA ILE A 184 -6.38 27.38 10.32
C ILE A 184 -7.86 27.32 9.92
N GLU A 185 -8.65 28.31 10.30
CA GLU A 185 -10.08 28.39 9.98
C GLU A 185 -10.32 28.37 8.46
N ASN A 186 -9.61 29.23 7.72
CA ASN A 186 -9.75 29.31 6.26
C ASN A 186 -9.43 27.98 5.58
N TYR A 187 -8.43 27.25 6.08
CA TYR A 187 -8.09 25.93 5.56
C TYR A 187 -9.19 24.90 5.86
N LEU A 188 -9.68 24.84 7.11
CA LEU A 188 -10.66 23.83 7.53
C LEU A 188 -12.01 23.98 6.82
N VAL A 189 -12.44 25.22 6.57
CA VAL A 189 -13.67 25.50 5.79
C VAL A 189 -13.54 24.99 4.34
N ARG A 190 -12.36 25.11 3.75
CA ARG A 190 -12.11 24.76 2.34
C ARG A 190 -11.85 23.27 2.13
N GLU A 191 -11.06 22.65 3.00
CA GLU A 191 -10.55 21.28 2.80
C GLU A 191 -11.35 20.20 3.55
N GLN A 192 -12.00 20.56 4.67
CA GLN A 192 -12.79 19.68 5.53
C GLN A 192 -12.14 18.31 5.81
N PRO A 193 -10.92 18.26 6.39
CA PRO A 193 -10.14 17.03 6.55
C PRO A 193 -10.53 16.24 7.81
N TYR A 194 -11.82 16.21 8.18
CA TYR A 194 -12.26 15.74 9.50
C TYR A 194 -12.08 14.24 9.75
N HIS A 195 -11.82 13.47 8.68
CA HIS A 195 -11.52 12.04 8.74
C HIS A 195 -10.02 11.72 8.59
N CYS A 196 -9.15 12.73 8.59
CA CYS A 196 -7.70 12.58 8.47
C CYS A 196 -7.02 12.76 9.83
N ALA A 197 -6.17 11.82 10.21
CA ALA A 197 -5.33 11.98 11.40
C ALA A 197 -4.43 13.21 11.24
N GLY A 198 -4.37 14.07 12.26
CA GLY A 198 -3.64 15.33 12.17
C GLY A 198 -4.33 16.42 11.35
N SER A 199 -5.62 16.28 11.02
CA SER A 199 -6.43 17.35 10.39
C SER A 199 -5.81 17.93 9.11
N ALA A 200 -4.95 17.19 8.41
CA ALA A 200 -4.20 17.66 7.25
C ALA A 200 -4.22 16.62 6.13
N LYS A 201 -4.27 17.08 4.88
CA LYS A 201 -4.14 16.26 3.66
C LYS A 201 -3.02 16.82 2.80
N SER A 202 -1.87 16.15 2.78
CA SER A 202 -0.68 16.66 2.06
C SER A 202 -0.89 16.71 0.54
N GLU A 203 -1.83 15.92 0.05
CA GLU A 203 -2.20 15.71 -1.34
C GLU A 203 -3.21 16.77 -1.85
N GLY A 204 -3.82 17.51 -0.92
CA GLY A 204 -4.79 18.58 -1.18
C GLY A 204 -4.27 19.96 -0.76
N LEU A 205 -5.16 20.82 -0.25
CA LEU A 205 -4.76 22.15 0.22
C LEU A 205 -3.80 22.11 1.43
N GLY A 206 -3.66 20.95 2.09
CA GLY A 206 -2.81 20.79 3.27
C GLY A 206 -1.34 21.10 3.02
N ILE A 207 -0.87 21.06 1.77
CA ILE A 207 0.48 21.53 1.41
C ILE A 207 0.75 22.98 1.82
N ALA A 208 -0.29 23.83 1.88
CA ALA A 208 -0.17 25.22 2.33
C ALA A 208 0.16 25.33 3.83
N LEU A 209 -0.12 24.29 4.62
CA LEU A 209 0.16 24.24 6.06
C LEU A 209 1.59 23.80 6.37
N ILE A 210 2.28 23.23 5.38
CA ILE A 210 3.53 22.51 5.57
C ILE A 210 4.71 23.42 5.23
N GLU A 211 5.70 23.43 6.12
CA GLU A 211 6.97 24.13 5.94
C GLU A 211 7.97 23.24 5.19
N TRP A 212 8.15 22.00 5.67
CA TRP A 212 8.96 20.97 5.01
C TRP A 212 8.47 19.57 5.37
N MET A 213 8.93 18.61 4.58
CA MET A 213 8.62 17.18 4.66
C MET A 213 9.91 16.39 4.52
N ARG A 214 10.12 15.37 5.36
CA ARG A 214 11.32 14.54 5.34
C ARG A 214 11.00 13.07 5.55
N GLY A 215 11.47 12.23 4.63
CA GLY A 215 11.39 10.78 4.71
C GLY A 215 11.93 10.14 3.43
N ASP A 216 12.29 8.88 3.50
CA ASP A 216 12.93 8.15 2.39
C ASP A 216 11.93 7.80 1.27
N ASP A 217 10.64 7.73 1.59
CA ASP A 217 9.58 7.42 0.65
C ASP A 217 8.46 8.47 0.71
N PRO A 218 8.26 9.29 -0.32
CA PRO A 218 7.20 10.30 -0.33
C PRO A 218 5.79 9.70 -0.26
N ASN A 219 5.59 8.44 -0.69
CA ASN A 219 4.29 7.77 -0.64
C ASN A 219 3.94 7.30 0.78
N ALA A 220 4.93 7.21 1.68
CA ALA A 220 4.69 6.85 3.07
C ALA A 220 3.79 7.87 3.77
N LEU A 221 3.96 9.18 3.51
CA LEU A 221 3.11 10.21 4.11
C LEU A 221 1.62 10.03 3.74
N ILE A 222 1.36 9.69 2.48
CA ILE A 222 0.02 9.46 1.93
C ILE A 222 -0.58 8.14 2.47
N GLY A 223 0.28 7.20 2.86
CA GLY A 223 -0.09 6.03 3.66
C GLY A 223 0.19 4.68 3.02
N LEU A 224 0.99 4.61 1.96
CA LEU A 224 1.49 3.34 1.41
C LEU A 224 2.94 3.50 0.93
N PRO A 225 3.95 3.03 1.69
CA PRO A 225 5.36 3.11 1.31
C PRO A 225 5.71 2.21 0.11
N LEU A 226 5.55 2.73 -1.11
CA LEU A 226 5.76 1.97 -2.34
C LEU A 226 7.21 1.50 -2.55
N ILE A 227 8.21 2.26 -2.11
CA ILE A 227 9.63 1.88 -2.24
C ILE A 227 9.88 0.58 -1.46
N ARG A 228 9.39 0.51 -0.21
CA ARG A 228 9.51 -0.70 0.61
C ARG A 228 8.67 -1.84 0.05
N LEU A 229 7.46 -1.55 -0.40
CA LEU A 229 6.58 -2.56 -0.99
C LEU A 229 7.23 -3.24 -2.21
N ILE A 230 7.90 -2.50 -3.09
CA ILE A 230 8.59 -3.08 -4.26
C ILE A 230 9.63 -4.11 -3.81
N SER A 231 10.49 -3.76 -2.85
CA SER A 231 11.48 -4.72 -2.31
C SER A 231 10.83 -5.93 -1.62
N MET A 232 9.66 -5.77 -1.00
CA MET A 232 8.93 -6.89 -0.42
C MET A 232 8.33 -7.81 -1.50
N LEU A 233 7.79 -7.23 -2.58
CA LEU A 233 7.24 -7.95 -3.72
C LEU A 233 8.33 -8.76 -4.45
N GLU A 234 9.52 -8.17 -4.64
CA GLU A 234 10.66 -8.85 -5.28
C GLU A 234 11.08 -10.11 -4.51
N LYS A 235 11.07 -10.07 -3.17
CA LYS A 235 11.37 -11.23 -2.32
C LYS A 235 10.33 -12.35 -2.45
N GLU A 236 9.10 -12.02 -2.85
CA GLU A 236 8.03 -12.98 -3.17
C GLU A 236 8.00 -13.34 -4.66
N GLY A 237 9.01 -12.95 -5.44
CA GLY A 237 9.10 -13.25 -6.87
C GLY A 237 8.18 -12.41 -7.76
N VAL A 238 7.62 -11.31 -7.25
CA VAL A 238 6.81 -10.37 -8.02
C VAL A 238 7.68 -9.19 -8.44
N THR A 239 8.00 -9.14 -9.74
CA THR A 239 8.81 -8.09 -10.35
C THR A 239 7.92 -6.97 -10.91
N VAL A 240 8.25 -5.72 -10.60
CA VAL A 240 7.54 -4.54 -11.14
C VAL A 240 8.14 -4.08 -12.48
N ILE A 241 9.46 -4.16 -12.65
CA ILE A 241 10.20 -3.75 -13.86
C ILE A 241 11.18 -4.83 -14.36
#